data_AF-A0A1E4HLT4-F1
#
_entry.id   AF-A0A1E4HLT4-F1
#
_cell.length_a   1.000
_cell.length_b   1.000
_cell.length_c   1.000
_cell.angle_alpha   90.00
_cell.angle_beta   90.00
_cell.angle_gamma   90.00
#
_symmetry.space_group_name_H-M   'P 1'
#
loop_
_entity.id
_entity.type
_entity.pdbx_description
1 polymer ?
#
loop_
_entity_poly.entity_id
_entity_poly.type
_entity_poly.pdbx_seq_one_letter_code
_entity_poly.pdbx_strand_id
1 'polypeptide(L)'
;DIAIVQSGVANATAVQELFALGSLYREPLWIFHQGEQKLGRLSQLEGKRIGVGPPGSGTHAIAMQLLEANGLHTPDPSKGKSRVALVEEKVDSAAKALKNGELDAAFFVAAFDAEYIQSLLRDARVKLMNFDQREAYHRRFRFLAPVTVPAGLVDLGNNIPDENLELLAPTAELVVRKSFHPALVPLLLATAVRIHGKGDELSNPGEFPSRSYCDFPISDDAALFYRNGPPVLQRLLPFWLASLVDRAKVMLIPVIMLMMPLLRAAPPLMRWRTRRKIYLWYSDLREIDQKLVNGLSNVELDNELARIQGIEHQVACVDVPLSYMEEFYHLRMHLAMLQEHLRTLRMRSEPAIADRPA
;
A
#
# COMPACT_ATOMS: atom_id res chain seq x y z
N ASP A 1 0.94 -15.89 -8.09
CA ASP A 1 1.27 -14.91 -7.05
C ASP A 1 0.20 -14.70 -6.00
N ILE A 2 -1.08 -14.88 -6.34
CA ILE A 2 -2.22 -14.78 -5.41
C ILE A 2 -3.06 -16.06 -5.57
N ALA A 3 -3.63 -16.58 -4.49
CA ALA A 3 -4.58 -17.68 -4.49
C ALA A 3 -5.60 -17.53 -3.35
N ILE A 4 -6.77 -18.15 -3.52
CA ILE A 4 -7.69 -18.42 -2.40
C ILE A 4 -7.48 -19.89 -2.03
N VAL A 5 -7.17 -20.15 -0.77
CA VAL A 5 -6.79 -21.49 -0.27
C VAL A 5 -7.59 -21.78 0.99
N GLN A 6 -8.12 -23.00 1.11
CA GLN A 6 -8.79 -23.43 2.34
C GLN A 6 -7.78 -23.55 3.48
N SER A 7 -8.11 -23.02 4.64
CA SER A 7 -7.32 -23.20 5.86
C SER A 7 -7.26 -24.67 6.30
N GLY A 8 -6.19 -25.04 7.00
CA GLY A 8 -5.93 -26.39 7.47
C GLY A 8 -5.22 -27.29 6.46
N VAL A 9 -4.71 -26.71 5.37
CA VAL A 9 -3.91 -27.42 4.34
C VAL A 9 -2.47 -26.90 4.26
N ALA A 10 -2.13 -25.84 5.01
CA ALA A 10 -0.77 -25.34 5.08
C ALA A 10 0.22 -26.40 5.58
N ASN A 11 1.40 -26.41 4.98
CA ASN A 11 2.53 -27.25 5.38
C ASN A 11 3.78 -26.40 5.65
N ALA A 12 4.80 -27.00 6.27
CA ALA A 12 6.00 -26.30 6.70
C ALA A 12 6.72 -25.56 5.57
N THR A 13 6.74 -26.13 4.37
CA THR A 13 7.37 -25.50 3.20
C THR A 13 6.55 -24.31 2.70
N ALA A 14 5.23 -24.47 2.58
CA ALA A 14 4.34 -23.42 2.09
C ALA A 14 4.32 -22.20 3.02
N VAL A 15 4.37 -22.41 4.33
CA VAL A 15 4.46 -21.34 5.35
C VAL A 15 5.76 -20.51 5.23
N GLN A 16 6.82 -21.07 4.64
CA GLN A 16 8.06 -20.34 4.39
C GLN A 16 7.99 -19.45 3.15
N GLU A 17 7.13 -19.76 2.18
CA GLU A 17 7.05 -19.05 0.89
C GLU A 17 5.82 -18.15 0.73
N LEU A 18 4.80 -18.33 1.58
CA LEU A 18 3.51 -17.69 1.46
C LEU A 18 3.16 -16.86 2.70
N PHE A 19 2.35 -15.82 2.49
CA PHE A 19 1.67 -15.07 3.53
C PHE A 19 0.16 -15.12 3.31
N ALA A 20 -0.60 -15.20 4.39
CA ALA A 20 -2.02 -14.85 4.37
C ALA A 20 -2.16 -13.33 4.42
N LEU A 21 -3.07 -12.79 3.60
CA LEU A 21 -3.60 -11.45 3.77
C LEU A 21 -4.77 -11.47 4.77
N GLY A 22 -5.51 -12.58 4.83
CA GLY A 22 -6.54 -12.84 5.81
C GLY A 22 -7.56 -13.90 5.35
N SER A 23 -8.32 -14.44 6.29
CA SER A 23 -9.49 -15.27 6.03
C SER A 23 -10.61 -14.43 5.40
N LEU A 24 -11.36 -14.97 4.45
CA LEU A 24 -12.36 -14.31 3.63
C LEU A 24 -13.80 -14.72 3.98
N TYR A 25 -14.04 -16.00 4.23
CA TYR A 25 -15.35 -16.54 4.58
C TYR A 25 -15.19 -17.93 5.18
N ARG A 26 -16.23 -18.43 5.85
CA ARG A 26 -16.25 -19.77 6.43
C ARG A 26 -16.73 -20.80 5.43
N GLU A 27 -16.16 -21.98 5.49
CA GLU A 27 -16.67 -23.17 4.81
C GLU A 27 -16.95 -24.21 5.89
N PRO A 28 -18.18 -24.28 6.44
CA PRO A 28 -18.49 -25.19 7.53
C PRO A 28 -18.14 -26.64 7.21
N LEU A 29 -17.64 -27.34 8.23
CA LEU A 29 -17.45 -28.77 8.22
C LEU A 29 -18.75 -29.44 8.62
N TRP A 30 -19.44 -29.99 7.63
CA TRP A 30 -20.65 -30.78 7.79
C TRP A 30 -20.26 -32.25 7.98
N ILE A 31 -20.70 -32.85 9.08
CA ILE A 31 -20.58 -34.29 9.28
C ILE A 31 -22.00 -34.83 9.41
N PHE A 32 -22.51 -35.36 8.31
CA PHE A 32 -23.80 -36.03 8.32
C PHE A 32 -23.58 -37.51 8.64
N HIS A 33 -24.50 -38.08 9.41
CA HIS A 33 -24.48 -39.49 9.76
C HIS A 33 -25.88 -40.10 9.64
N GLN A 34 -25.91 -41.42 9.47
CA GLN A 34 -27.16 -42.18 9.55
C GLN A 34 -27.55 -42.50 10.99
N GLY A 35 -28.83 -42.80 11.18
CA GLY A 35 -29.38 -43.32 12.43
C GLY A 35 -30.06 -42.27 13.30
N GLU A 36 -30.86 -42.76 14.25
CA GLU A 36 -31.70 -41.91 15.08
C GLU A 36 -30.95 -41.21 16.21
N GLN A 37 -29.82 -41.77 16.65
CA GLN A 37 -29.04 -41.22 17.74
C GLN A 37 -28.30 -39.97 17.29
N LYS A 38 -28.54 -38.83 17.95
CA LYS A 38 -27.74 -37.61 17.76
C LYS A 38 -26.29 -37.87 18.21
N LEU A 39 -25.34 -37.61 17.33
CA LEU A 39 -23.91 -37.73 17.62
C LEU A 39 -23.32 -36.35 17.93
N GLY A 40 -22.43 -36.30 18.93
CA GLY A 40 -21.80 -35.07 19.42
C GLY A 40 -20.26 -35.11 19.43
N ARG A 41 -19.68 -36.31 19.22
CA ARG A 41 -18.25 -36.57 19.28
C ARG A 41 -17.79 -37.48 18.15
N LEU A 42 -16.67 -37.13 17.53
CA LEU A 42 -16.06 -37.95 16.47
C LEU A 42 -15.76 -39.38 16.90
N SER A 43 -15.36 -39.62 18.16
CA SER A 43 -15.12 -40.97 18.69
C SER A 43 -16.31 -41.92 18.56
N GLN A 44 -17.55 -41.39 18.44
CA GLN A 44 -18.76 -42.21 18.24
C GLN A 44 -18.88 -42.76 16.81
N LEU A 45 -18.02 -42.32 15.89
CA LEU A 45 -17.91 -42.87 14.53
C LEU A 45 -17.01 -44.10 14.46
N GLU A 46 -16.53 -44.61 15.59
CA GLU A 46 -15.78 -45.86 15.61
C GLU A 46 -16.54 -47.03 14.96
N GLY A 47 -15.85 -47.79 14.13
CA GLY A 47 -16.39 -48.94 13.39
C GLY A 47 -17.27 -48.55 12.18
N LYS A 48 -17.44 -47.26 11.90
CA LYS A 48 -18.29 -46.77 10.81
C LYS A 48 -17.54 -46.68 9.48
N ARG A 49 -18.31 -46.76 8.38
CA ARG A 49 -17.90 -46.41 7.01
C ARG A 49 -18.07 -44.92 6.81
N ILE A 50 -16.96 -44.22 6.63
CA ILE A 50 -16.91 -42.75 6.65
C ILE A 50 -16.43 -42.25 5.28
N GLY A 51 -17.27 -41.47 4.61
CA GLY A 51 -16.86 -40.68 3.46
C GLY A 51 -15.97 -39.52 3.89
N VAL A 52 -14.73 -39.47 3.40
CA VAL A 52 -13.76 -38.41 3.77
C VAL A 52 -13.40 -37.48 2.60
N GLY A 53 -14.06 -37.64 1.46
CA GLY A 53 -13.74 -36.90 0.24
C GLY A 53 -12.55 -37.49 -0.51
N PRO A 54 -12.28 -37.04 -1.75
CA PRO A 54 -11.20 -37.58 -2.56
C PRO A 54 -9.83 -37.08 -2.05
N PRO A 55 -8.74 -37.84 -2.26
CA PRO A 55 -7.40 -37.42 -1.85
C PRO A 55 -7.01 -36.09 -2.49
N GLY A 56 -6.34 -35.23 -1.72
CA GLY A 56 -5.94 -33.89 -2.15
C GLY A 56 -7.04 -32.82 -2.07
N SER A 57 -8.27 -33.19 -1.69
CA SER A 57 -9.30 -32.20 -1.36
C SER A 57 -9.10 -31.61 0.04
N GLY A 58 -9.59 -30.38 0.25
CA GLY A 58 -9.60 -29.75 1.57
C GLY A 58 -10.46 -30.50 2.59
N THR A 59 -11.55 -31.14 2.15
CA THR A 59 -12.36 -32.03 3.02
C THR A 59 -11.53 -33.23 3.51
N HIS A 60 -10.79 -33.89 2.62
CA HIS A 60 -9.92 -35.02 2.98
C HIS A 60 -8.84 -34.60 3.97
N ALA A 61 -8.14 -33.50 3.70
CA ALA A 61 -7.11 -32.99 4.60
C ALA A 61 -7.63 -32.73 6.03
N ILE A 62 -8.81 -32.13 6.16
CA ILE A 62 -9.44 -31.87 7.47
C ILE A 62 -9.94 -33.15 8.12
N ALA A 63 -10.64 -34.02 7.37
CA ALA A 63 -11.17 -35.27 7.89
C ALA A 63 -10.05 -36.14 8.48
N MET A 64 -8.94 -36.29 7.77
CA MET A 64 -7.80 -37.08 8.23
C MET A 64 -7.17 -36.53 9.51
N GLN A 65 -6.94 -35.21 9.59
CA GLN A 65 -6.41 -34.57 10.80
C GLN A 65 -7.33 -34.76 12.01
N LEU A 66 -8.65 -34.62 11.82
CA LEU A 66 -9.61 -34.76 12.91
C LEU A 66 -9.78 -36.21 13.35
N LEU A 67 -9.83 -37.15 12.42
CA LEU A 67 -9.90 -38.59 12.74
C LEU A 67 -8.62 -39.06 13.44
N GLU A 68 -7.44 -38.60 13.02
CA GLU A 68 -6.17 -38.88 13.69
C GLU A 68 -6.13 -38.31 15.10
N ALA A 69 -6.58 -37.06 15.29
CA ALA A 69 -6.62 -36.42 16.60
C ALA A 69 -7.57 -37.08 17.61
N ASN A 70 -8.49 -37.93 17.14
CA ASN A 70 -9.40 -38.75 17.94
C ASN A 70 -8.96 -40.22 18.02
N GLY A 71 -7.81 -40.59 17.43
CA GLY A 71 -7.32 -41.96 17.43
C GLY A 71 -8.16 -42.94 16.61
N LEU A 72 -8.94 -42.43 15.65
CA LEU A 72 -9.77 -43.23 14.74
C LEU A 72 -9.01 -43.64 13.48
N HIS A 73 -8.03 -42.84 13.09
CA HIS A 73 -7.17 -43.10 11.95
C HIS A 73 -5.70 -42.88 12.35
N THR A 74 -4.77 -43.59 11.70
CA THR A 74 -3.34 -43.30 11.78
C THR A 74 -2.73 -43.52 10.40
N PRO A 75 -1.95 -42.56 9.87
CA PRO A 75 -1.21 -42.76 8.63
C PRO A 75 -0.02 -43.73 8.83
N ASP A 76 0.39 -43.96 10.08
CA ASP A 76 1.48 -44.85 10.45
C ASP A 76 0.93 -46.23 10.90
N PRO A 77 1.13 -47.30 10.10
CA PRO A 77 0.65 -48.64 10.44
C PRO A 77 1.30 -49.21 11.71
N SER A 78 2.46 -48.71 12.12
CA SER A 78 3.13 -49.16 13.34
C SER A 78 2.46 -48.66 14.62
N LYS A 79 1.68 -47.57 14.53
CA LYS A 79 0.97 -46.97 15.68
C LYS A 79 -0.42 -47.57 15.92
N GLY A 80 -0.91 -48.42 15.01
CA GLY A 80 -2.19 -49.09 15.13
C GLY A 80 -2.92 -49.25 13.80
N LYS A 81 -4.14 -49.78 13.87
CA LYS A 81 -5.04 -49.92 12.71
C LYS A 81 -6.09 -48.81 12.75
N SER A 82 -6.53 -48.38 11.57
CA SER A 82 -7.71 -47.52 11.45
C SER A 82 -8.90 -48.20 12.12
N ARG A 83 -9.59 -47.47 13.00
CA ARG A 83 -10.80 -47.92 13.70
C ARG A 83 -12.07 -47.55 12.94
N VAL A 84 -11.92 -46.99 11.74
CA VAL A 84 -12.99 -46.61 10.82
C VAL A 84 -12.64 -47.09 9.42
N ALA A 85 -13.66 -47.35 8.60
CA ALA A 85 -13.49 -47.68 7.18
C ALA A 85 -13.61 -46.39 6.37
N LEU A 86 -12.50 -45.93 5.79
CA LEU A 86 -12.45 -44.70 5.01
C LEU A 86 -12.93 -44.95 3.58
N VAL A 87 -13.78 -44.06 3.06
CA VAL A 87 -14.26 -44.06 1.68
C VAL A 87 -13.92 -42.73 1.04
N GLU A 88 -13.07 -42.78 0.00
CA GLU A 88 -12.47 -41.61 -0.63
C GLU A 88 -13.20 -41.25 -1.94
N GLU A 89 -14.49 -40.98 -1.83
CA GLU A 89 -15.36 -40.67 -2.95
C GLU A 89 -15.48 -39.17 -3.22
N LYS A 90 -15.89 -38.82 -4.45
CA LYS A 90 -16.27 -37.44 -4.80
C LYS A 90 -17.53 -37.01 -4.04
N VAL A 91 -17.68 -35.71 -3.82
CA VAL A 91 -18.76 -35.08 -3.04
C VAL A 91 -20.16 -35.60 -3.41
N ASP A 92 -20.52 -35.57 -4.70
CA ASP A 92 -21.85 -36.02 -5.16
C ASP A 92 -22.12 -37.50 -4.92
N SER A 93 -21.08 -38.34 -5.00
CA SER A 93 -21.16 -39.78 -4.73
C SER A 93 -21.33 -40.02 -3.24
N ALA A 94 -20.52 -39.35 -2.40
CA ALA A 94 -20.60 -39.47 -0.96
C ALA A 94 -21.96 -39.04 -0.40
N ALA A 95 -22.55 -37.94 -0.91
CA ALA A 95 -23.89 -37.50 -0.50
C ALA A 95 -24.98 -38.52 -0.87
N LYS A 96 -24.90 -39.16 -2.05
CA LYS A 96 -25.83 -40.22 -2.47
C LYS A 96 -25.62 -41.51 -1.67
N ALA A 97 -24.38 -41.95 -1.51
CA ALA A 97 -24.01 -43.13 -0.74
C ALA A 97 -24.47 -43.02 0.73
N LEU A 98 -24.36 -41.82 1.32
CA LEU A 98 -24.89 -41.54 2.65
C LEU A 98 -26.43 -41.63 2.69
N LYS A 99 -27.14 -41.08 1.70
CA LYS A 99 -28.61 -41.18 1.63
C LYS A 99 -29.10 -42.62 1.41
N ASN A 100 -28.29 -43.45 0.75
CA ASN A 100 -28.60 -44.85 0.46
C ASN A 100 -28.21 -45.82 1.59
N GLY A 101 -27.46 -45.38 2.61
CA GLY A 101 -26.94 -46.27 3.68
C GLY A 101 -25.73 -47.09 3.28
N GLU A 102 -25.07 -46.71 2.20
CA GLU A 102 -23.77 -47.24 1.80
C GLU A 102 -22.64 -46.64 2.64
N LEU A 103 -22.82 -45.41 3.12
CA LEU A 103 -21.98 -44.77 4.14
C LEU A 103 -22.77 -44.58 5.44
N ASP A 104 -22.09 -44.71 6.56
CA ASP A 104 -22.67 -44.47 7.88
C ASP A 104 -22.48 -43.01 8.31
N ALA A 105 -21.43 -42.35 7.83
CA ALA A 105 -21.19 -40.92 7.97
C ALA A 105 -20.40 -40.37 6.78
N ALA A 106 -20.49 -39.07 6.53
CA ALA A 106 -19.66 -38.40 5.53
C ALA A 106 -19.31 -36.97 5.94
N PHE A 107 -18.07 -36.59 5.67
CA PHE A 107 -17.50 -35.27 5.89
C PHE A 107 -17.67 -34.43 4.62
N PHE A 108 -18.06 -33.17 4.78
CA PHE A 108 -18.11 -32.20 3.70
C PHE A 108 -17.62 -30.84 4.21
N VAL A 109 -16.68 -30.23 3.51
CA VAL A 109 -16.35 -28.81 3.70
C VAL A 109 -17.00 -28.07 2.54
N ALA A 110 -18.00 -27.25 2.86
CA ALA A 110 -18.88 -26.67 1.85
C ALA A 110 -19.58 -25.41 2.34
N ALA A 111 -19.90 -24.50 1.43
CA ALA A 111 -20.80 -23.38 1.70
C ALA A 111 -22.19 -23.88 2.14
N PHE A 112 -22.87 -23.07 2.96
CA PHE A 112 -24.20 -23.39 3.48
C PHE A 112 -25.22 -23.63 2.38
N ASP A 113 -25.20 -22.82 1.32
CA ASP A 113 -26.14 -22.81 0.21
C ASP A 113 -25.89 -23.91 -0.84
N ALA A 114 -24.84 -24.72 -0.68
CA ALA A 114 -24.56 -25.82 -1.59
C ALA A 114 -25.75 -26.80 -1.68
N GLU A 115 -26.18 -27.12 -2.91
CA GLU A 115 -27.42 -27.88 -3.17
C GLU A 115 -27.45 -29.23 -2.44
N TYR A 116 -26.34 -29.96 -2.43
CA TYR A 116 -26.24 -31.25 -1.73
C TYR A 116 -26.29 -31.10 -0.21
N ILE A 117 -25.76 -30.01 0.37
CA ILE A 117 -25.86 -29.71 1.80
C ILE A 117 -27.31 -29.39 2.16
N GLN A 118 -27.95 -28.51 1.40
CA GLN A 118 -29.36 -28.17 1.57
C GLN A 118 -30.27 -29.39 1.43
N SER A 119 -29.93 -30.32 0.53
CA SER A 119 -30.65 -31.57 0.34
C SER A 119 -30.44 -32.57 1.48
N LEU A 120 -29.25 -32.62 2.10
CA LEU A 120 -28.97 -33.46 3.26
C LEU A 120 -29.62 -32.90 4.54
N LEU A 121 -29.60 -31.58 4.74
CA LEU A 121 -30.23 -30.92 5.89
C LEU A 121 -31.76 -31.14 5.95
N ARG A 122 -32.40 -31.39 4.81
CA ARG A 122 -33.85 -31.65 4.71
C ARG A 122 -34.21 -33.14 4.68
N ASP A 123 -33.22 -34.04 4.64
CA ASP A 123 -33.48 -35.48 4.59
C ASP A 123 -33.54 -36.06 6.00
N ALA A 124 -34.73 -36.44 6.45
CA ALA A 124 -34.98 -36.95 7.80
C ALA A 124 -34.21 -38.24 8.14
N ARG A 125 -33.66 -38.95 7.14
CA ARG A 125 -32.90 -40.20 7.36
C ARG A 125 -31.44 -39.96 7.76
N VAL A 126 -30.95 -38.74 7.56
CA VAL A 126 -29.59 -38.34 7.94
C VAL A 126 -29.67 -37.23 8.99
N LYS A 127 -28.73 -37.24 9.92
CA LYS A 127 -28.63 -36.20 10.96
C LYS A 127 -27.30 -35.50 10.84
N LEU A 128 -27.30 -34.20 11.10
CA LEU A 128 -26.08 -33.41 11.21
C LEU A 128 -25.49 -33.61 12.61
N MET A 129 -24.22 -33.99 12.67
CA MET A 129 -23.49 -34.17 13.91
C MET A 129 -23.24 -32.81 14.59
N ASN A 130 -23.47 -32.74 15.89
CA ASN A 130 -23.05 -31.62 16.72
C ASN A 130 -21.58 -31.76 17.13
N PHE A 131 -20.88 -30.66 17.42
CA PHE A 131 -19.55 -30.69 18.04
C PHE A 131 -19.62 -30.25 19.51
N ASP A 132 -19.89 -31.20 20.42
CA ASP A 132 -19.91 -30.94 21.88
C ASP A 132 -18.58 -30.36 22.38
N GLN A 133 -17.49 -30.71 21.70
CA GLN A 133 -16.12 -30.30 22.04
C GLN A 133 -15.59 -29.21 21.11
N ARG A 134 -16.46 -28.45 20.43
CA ARG A 134 -16.10 -27.39 19.46
C ARG A 134 -14.95 -26.52 19.94
N GLU A 135 -15.03 -26.05 21.19
CA GLU A 135 -14.05 -25.14 21.75
C GLU A 135 -12.65 -25.79 21.94
N ALA A 136 -12.60 -27.09 22.25
CA ALA A 136 -11.34 -27.83 22.32
C ALA A 136 -10.70 -27.97 20.94
N TYR A 137 -11.51 -28.25 19.91
CA TYR A 137 -11.03 -28.30 18.53
C TYR A 137 -10.52 -26.93 18.07
N HIS A 138 -11.27 -25.85 18.29
CA HIS A 138 -10.83 -24.50 17.95
C HIS A 138 -9.48 -24.14 18.61
N ARG A 139 -9.26 -24.56 19.86
CA ARG A 139 -7.98 -24.33 20.55
C ARG A 139 -6.81 -25.14 19.98
N ARG A 140 -7.05 -26.39 19.58
CA ARG A 140 -6.03 -27.29 19.00
C ARG A 140 -5.74 -26.98 17.54
N PHE A 141 -6.77 -26.61 16.79
CA PHE A 141 -6.75 -26.32 15.36
C PHE A 141 -7.20 -24.87 15.15
N ARG A 142 -6.24 -23.94 15.26
CA ARG A 142 -6.53 -22.50 15.25
C ARG A 142 -7.14 -21.98 13.95
N PHE A 143 -6.99 -22.75 12.86
CA PHE A 143 -7.60 -22.50 11.56
C PHE A 143 -9.10 -22.83 11.53
N LEU A 144 -9.63 -23.61 12.48
CA LEU A 144 -11.06 -23.90 12.56
C LEU A 144 -11.78 -22.79 13.31
N ALA A 145 -12.62 -22.03 12.62
CA ALA A 145 -13.54 -21.07 13.20
C ALA A 145 -14.73 -21.78 13.84
N PRO A 146 -15.17 -21.35 15.03
CA PRO A 146 -16.43 -21.80 15.59
C PRO A 146 -17.61 -21.24 14.79
N VAL A 147 -18.63 -22.08 14.58
CA VAL A 147 -19.88 -21.72 13.89
C VAL A 147 -21.06 -22.29 14.65
N THR A 148 -22.13 -21.51 14.77
CA THR A 148 -23.42 -21.99 15.30
C THR A 148 -24.44 -21.91 14.18
N VAL A 149 -25.12 -23.02 13.90
CA VAL A 149 -26.28 -23.09 13.01
C VAL A 149 -27.52 -23.02 13.90
N PRO A 150 -28.17 -21.85 14.02
CA PRO A 150 -29.35 -21.72 14.86
C PRO A 150 -30.53 -22.56 14.36
N ALA A 151 -31.40 -22.94 15.28
CA ALA A 151 -32.65 -23.61 14.97
C ALA A 151 -33.46 -22.82 13.94
N GLY A 152 -34.02 -23.52 12.95
CA GLY A 152 -34.82 -22.92 11.87
C GLY A 152 -34.02 -22.18 10.80
N LEU A 153 -32.68 -22.14 10.84
CA LEU A 153 -31.88 -21.41 9.84
C LEU A 153 -32.13 -21.90 8.40
N VAL A 154 -32.37 -23.21 8.22
CA VAL A 154 -32.59 -23.83 6.91
C VAL A 154 -34.03 -23.66 6.45
N ASP A 155 -34.97 -23.81 7.38
CA ASP A 155 -36.40 -23.63 7.15
C ASP A 155 -37.07 -23.22 8.46
N LEU A 156 -37.53 -21.96 8.54
CA LEU A 156 -38.20 -21.41 9.72
C LEU A 156 -39.58 -22.03 9.96
N GLY A 157 -40.29 -22.42 8.90
CA GLY A 157 -41.65 -22.97 9.01
C GLY A 157 -41.64 -24.39 9.56
N ASN A 158 -40.67 -25.20 9.11
CA ASN A 158 -40.47 -26.57 9.57
C ASN A 158 -39.49 -26.68 10.76
N ASN A 159 -38.92 -25.56 11.21
CA ASN A 159 -37.88 -25.48 12.24
C ASN A 159 -36.72 -26.45 11.96
N ILE A 160 -36.03 -26.26 10.84
CA ILE A 160 -34.86 -27.06 10.43
C ILE A 160 -33.61 -26.18 10.53
N PRO A 161 -32.54 -26.60 11.23
CA PRO A 161 -32.52 -27.71 12.19
C PRO A 161 -33.47 -27.44 13.37
N ASP A 162 -33.84 -28.49 14.10
CA ASP A 162 -34.78 -28.44 15.23
C ASP A 162 -34.18 -27.79 16.49
N GLU A 163 -32.86 -27.72 16.56
CA GLU A 163 -32.07 -27.14 17.64
C GLU A 163 -30.87 -26.37 17.10
N ASN A 164 -30.20 -25.62 17.98
CA ASN A 164 -28.92 -24.99 17.63
C ASN A 164 -27.83 -26.06 17.54
N LEU A 165 -27.10 -26.07 16.43
CA LEU A 165 -26.00 -27.00 16.19
C LEU A 165 -24.67 -26.24 16.19
N GLU A 166 -23.72 -26.73 16.97
CA GLU A 166 -22.37 -26.21 17.07
C GLU A 166 -21.46 -26.94 16.09
N LEU A 167 -20.87 -26.20 15.15
CA LEU A 167 -20.00 -26.70 14.10
C LEU A 167 -18.62 -26.04 14.16
N LEU A 168 -17.71 -26.58 13.36
CA LEU A 168 -16.41 -25.97 13.07
C LEU A 168 -16.37 -25.66 11.57
N ALA A 169 -15.64 -24.62 11.19
CA ALA A 169 -15.45 -24.26 9.80
C ALA A 169 -13.98 -23.93 9.56
N PRO A 170 -13.27 -24.61 8.64
CA PRO A 170 -12.14 -23.94 7.99
C PRO A 170 -12.60 -22.63 7.34
N THR A 171 -11.66 -21.75 7.07
CA THR A 171 -11.91 -20.52 6.32
C THR A 171 -11.21 -20.56 4.97
N ALA A 172 -11.75 -19.87 3.98
CA ALA A 172 -11.04 -19.59 2.74
C ALA A 172 -10.09 -18.41 3.00
N GLU A 173 -8.80 -18.58 2.76
CA GLU A 173 -7.77 -17.58 3.02
C GLU A 173 -7.26 -16.97 1.71
N LEU A 174 -7.09 -15.66 1.68
CA LEU A 174 -6.40 -14.98 0.60
C LEU A 174 -4.90 -15.04 0.84
N VAL A 175 -4.18 -15.81 0.02
CA VAL A 175 -2.77 -16.10 0.18
C VAL A 175 -1.97 -15.49 -0.96
N VAL A 176 -0.80 -14.94 -0.64
CA VAL A 176 0.15 -14.38 -1.61
C VAL A 176 1.56 -14.94 -1.38
N ARG A 177 2.40 -14.92 -2.41
CA ARG A 177 3.83 -15.18 -2.24
C ARG A 177 4.48 -14.10 -1.38
N LYS A 178 5.52 -14.43 -0.61
CA LYS A 178 6.28 -13.42 0.17
C LYS A 178 6.96 -12.36 -0.69
N SER A 179 7.20 -12.65 -1.97
CA SER A 179 7.71 -11.69 -2.97
C SER A 179 6.62 -10.78 -3.56
N PHE A 180 5.36 -10.93 -3.14
CA PHE A 180 4.25 -10.14 -3.67
C PHE A 180 4.41 -8.66 -3.35
N HIS A 181 4.08 -7.79 -4.31
CA HIS A 181 4.38 -6.37 -4.18
C HIS A 181 3.51 -5.70 -3.09
N PRO A 182 4.10 -5.13 -2.03
CA PRO A 182 3.39 -4.56 -0.86
C PRO A 182 2.26 -3.59 -1.21
N ALA A 183 2.46 -2.74 -2.22
CA ALA A 183 1.45 -1.74 -2.60
C ALA A 183 0.12 -2.34 -3.10
N LEU A 184 0.10 -3.60 -3.55
CA LEU A 184 -1.12 -4.25 -4.01
C LEU A 184 -1.93 -4.88 -2.86
N VAL A 185 -1.32 -5.11 -1.70
CA VAL A 185 -1.97 -5.74 -0.54
C VAL A 185 -3.20 -4.94 -0.06
N PRO A 186 -3.14 -3.61 0.14
CA PRO A 186 -4.31 -2.84 0.55
C PRO A 186 -5.45 -2.87 -0.47
N LEU A 187 -5.14 -2.99 -1.77
CA LEU A 187 -6.16 -3.06 -2.83
C LEU A 187 -6.92 -4.39 -2.79
N LEU A 188 -6.19 -5.48 -2.59
CA LEU A 188 -6.77 -6.82 -2.42
C LEU A 188 -7.64 -6.87 -1.15
N LEU A 189 -7.13 -6.35 -0.04
CA LEU A 189 -7.88 -6.31 1.23
C LEU A 189 -9.11 -5.40 1.17
N ALA A 190 -9.02 -4.23 0.53
CA ALA A 190 -10.19 -3.37 0.32
C ALA A 190 -11.25 -4.06 -0.55
N THR A 191 -10.83 -4.84 -1.55
CA THR A 191 -11.74 -5.64 -2.37
C THR A 191 -12.38 -6.76 -1.56
N ALA A 192 -11.58 -7.45 -0.73
CA ALA A 192 -12.08 -8.49 0.18
C ALA A 192 -13.11 -7.93 1.18
N VAL A 193 -12.87 -6.76 1.77
CA VAL A 193 -13.85 -6.06 2.64
C VAL A 193 -15.14 -5.78 1.88
N ARG A 194 -15.06 -5.33 0.63
CA ARG A 194 -16.25 -5.02 -0.17
C ARG A 194 -17.08 -6.26 -0.51
N ILE A 195 -16.44 -7.38 -0.80
CA ILE A 195 -17.10 -8.63 -1.21
C ILE A 195 -17.64 -9.38 0.03
N HIS A 196 -16.79 -9.57 1.04
CA HIS A 196 -17.07 -10.45 2.18
C HIS A 196 -17.52 -9.71 3.45
N GLY A 197 -17.36 -8.39 3.52
CA GLY A 197 -17.67 -7.62 4.72
C GLY A 197 -19.16 -7.46 5.05
N LYS A 198 -20.07 -7.88 4.17
CA LYS A 198 -21.50 -7.87 4.46
C LYS A 198 -21.93 -9.00 5.41
N GLY A 199 -21.13 -10.06 5.53
CA GLY A 199 -21.55 -11.28 6.20
C GLY A 199 -22.44 -12.17 5.32
N ASP A 200 -22.77 -13.33 5.85
CA ASP A 200 -23.63 -14.37 5.26
C ASP A 200 -24.45 -15.04 6.37
N GLU A 201 -25.17 -16.13 6.07
CA GLU A 201 -26.00 -16.85 7.03
C GLU A 201 -25.25 -17.36 8.26
N LEU A 202 -23.92 -17.56 8.15
CA LEU A 202 -23.07 -18.15 9.18
C LEU A 202 -21.94 -17.20 9.63
N SER A 203 -21.92 -15.96 9.15
CA SER A 203 -20.88 -14.98 9.39
C SER A 203 -21.46 -13.60 9.64
N ASN A 204 -21.01 -12.94 10.70
CA ASN A 204 -21.54 -11.63 11.05
C ASN A 204 -21.05 -10.55 10.08
N PRO A 205 -21.84 -9.47 9.85
CA PRO A 205 -21.37 -8.30 9.13
C PRO A 205 -20.08 -7.74 9.75
N GLY A 206 -19.09 -7.45 8.91
CA GLY A 206 -17.77 -6.94 9.31
C GLY A 206 -16.83 -7.98 9.94
N GLU A 207 -17.22 -9.25 10.01
CA GLU A 207 -16.36 -10.32 10.53
C GLU A 207 -15.18 -10.63 9.60
N PHE A 208 -15.41 -10.60 8.29
CA PHE A 208 -14.42 -10.87 7.27
C PHE A 208 -14.17 -9.66 6.35
N PRO A 209 -12.95 -9.52 5.78
CA PRO A 209 -11.79 -10.37 5.98
C PRO A 209 -11.19 -10.19 7.40
N SER A 210 -10.57 -11.25 7.92
CA SER A 210 -10.01 -11.28 9.29
C SER A 210 -8.59 -11.81 9.31
N ARG A 211 -7.83 -11.42 10.33
CA ARG A 211 -6.51 -12.01 10.65
C ARG A 211 -6.59 -13.32 11.44
N SER A 212 -7.81 -13.70 11.83
CA SER A 212 -8.07 -14.91 12.62
C SER A 212 -8.29 -16.09 11.69
N TYR A 213 -8.16 -17.31 12.24
CA TYR A 213 -8.44 -18.55 11.51
C TYR A 213 -7.55 -18.79 10.28
N CYS A 214 -6.40 -18.12 10.22
CA CYS A 214 -5.39 -18.34 9.20
C CYS A 214 -4.40 -19.44 9.59
N ASP A 215 -4.03 -20.30 8.65
CA ASP A 215 -2.95 -21.28 8.79
C ASP A 215 -1.60 -20.79 8.25
N PHE A 216 -1.60 -19.77 7.39
CA PHE A 216 -0.40 -19.05 6.95
C PHE A 216 -0.10 -17.82 7.83
N PRO A 217 1.17 -17.42 7.97
CA PRO A 217 1.54 -16.19 8.66
C PRO A 217 0.94 -14.97 7.97
N ILE A 218 0.41 -14.04 8.76
CA ILE A 218 -0.16 -12.79 8.25
C ILE A 218 0.97 -11.88 7.75
N SER A 219 0.80 -11.29 6.55
CA SER A 219 1.71 -10.27 6.03
C SER A 219 1.69 -9.00 6.91
N ASP A 220 2.84 -8.36 7.11
CA ASP A 220 2.95 -7.10 7.86
C ASP A 220 2.06 -6.00 7.28
N ASP A 221 1.94 -5.93 5.94
CA ASP A 221 1.07 -4.97 5.25
C ASP A 221 -0.41 -5.23 5.56
N ALA A 222 -0.80 -6.50 5.67
CA ALA A 222 -2.15 -6.86 6.06
C ALA A 222 -2.42 -6.52 7.53
N ALA A 223 -1.46 -6.79 8.41
CA ALA A 223 -1.54 -6.39 9.81
C ALA A 223 -1.70 -4.87 9.97
N LEU A 224 -0.98 -4.09 9.16
CA LEU A 224 -1.12 -2.64 9.10
C LEU A 224 -2.50 -2.20 8.60
N PHE A 225 -3.03 -2.84 7.56
CA PHE A 225 -4.38 -2.57 7.05
C PHE A 225 -5.45 -2.81 8.12
N TYR A 226 -5.37 -3.93 8.86
CA TYR A 226 -6.32 -4.21 9.93
C TYR A 226 -6.23 -3.24 11.11
N ARG A 227 -5.03 -2.69 11.39
CA ARG A 227 -4.82 -1.74 12.48
C ARG A 227 -5.27 -0.32 12.13
N ASN A 228 -4.94 0.13 10.92
CA ASN A 228 -5.08 1.53 10.51
C ASN A 228 -6.21 1.77 9.50
N GLY A 229 -6.83 0.70 9.00
CA GLY A 229 -7.78 0.75 7.89
C GLY A 229 -7.09 0.98 6.54
N PRO A 230 -7.87 1.16 5.46
CA PRO A 230 -7.32 1.49 4.16
C PRO A 230 -6.56 2.82 4.22
N PRO A 231 -5.37 2.94 3.59
CA PRO A 231 -4.58 4.16 3.63
C PRO A 231 -5.42 5.39 3.22
N VAL A 232 -5.46 6.43 4.06
CA VAL A 232 -6.29 7.63 3.85
C VAL A 232 -6.00 8.31 2.50
N LEU A 233 -4.74 8.27 2.03
CA LEU A 233 -4.38 8.80 0.72
C LEU A 233 -5.00 8.02 -0.46
N GLN A 234 -5.30 6.72 -0.32
CA GLN A 234 -5.96 5.92 -1.36
C GLN A 234 -7.47 6.21 -1.46
N ARG A 235 -8.08 6.89 -0.48
CA ARG A 235 -9.47 7.39 -0.59
C ARG A 235 -9.59 8.68 -1.41
N LEU A 236 -8.51 9.43 -1.56
CA LEU A 236 -8.52 10.77 -2.16
C LEU A 236 -7.66 10.89 -3.43
N LEU A 237 -6.70 9.99 -3.65
CA LEU A 237 -5.74 10.07 -4.75
C LEU A 237 -5.69 8.75 -5.56
N PRO A 238 -5.51 8.80 -6.89
CA PRO A 238 -5.22 7.63 -7.71
C PRO A 238 -4.00 6.84 -7.20
N PHE A 239 -4.00 5.51 -7.36
CA PHE A 239 -3.01 4.56 -6.82
C PHE A 239 -1.54 4.96 -7.04
N TRP A 240 -1.18 5.43 -8.24
CA TRP A 240 0.18 5.90 -8.55
C TRP A 240 0.62 7.06 -7.66
N LEU A 241 -0.28 7.98 -7.34
CA LEU A 241 0.06 9.19 -6.60
C LEU A 241 0.22 8.91 -5.09
N ALA A 242 -0.60 8.00 -4.53
CA ALA A 242 -0.47 7.58 -3.14
C ALA A 242 0.86 6.83 -2.89
N SER A 243 1.23 5.91 -3.79
CA SER A 243 2.50 5.17 -3.69
C SER A 243 3.74 6.04 -3.92
N LEU A 244 3.64 7.06 -4.77
CA LEU A 244 4.69 8.04 -4.99
C LEU A 244 4.95 8.86 -3.72
N VAL A 245 3.90 9.34 -3.06
CA VAL A 245 4.03 10.20 -1.87
C VAL A 245 4.66 9.46 -0.69
N ASP A 246 4.26 8.21 -0.44
CA ASP A 246 4.77 7.48 0.72
C ASP A 246 6.25 7.13 0.60
N ARG A 247 6.73 6.84 -0.62
CA ARG A 247 8.16 6.67 -0.93
C ARG A 247 8.90 8.00 -1.01
N ALA A 248 8.26 9.04 -1.53
CA ALA A 248 8.86 10.35 -1.67
C ALA A 248 9.19 10.99 -0.33
N LYS A 249 8.45 10.71 0.77
CA LYS A 249 8.75 11.28 2.10
C LYS A 249 10.20 11.05 2.55
N VAL A 250 10.76 9.86 2.32
CA VAL A 250 12.15 9.54 2.69
C VAL A 250 13.15 10.22 1.75
N MET A 251 12.83 10.33 0.46
CA MET A 251 13.65 11.05 -0.54
C MET A 251 13.50 12.58 -0.47
N LEU A 252 12.44 13.10 0.15
CA LEU A 252 12.16 14.52 0.27
C LEU A 252 13.15 15.19 1.23
N ILE A 253 13.60 14.46 2.26
CA ILE A 253 14.53 14.98 3.27
C ILE A 253 15.87 15.39 2.63
N PRO A 254 16.57 14.54 1.85
CA PRO A 254 17.76 14.94 1.09
C PRO A 254 17.52 16.08 0.12
N VAL A 255 16.37 16.08 -0.59
CA VAL A 255 16.05 17.12 -1.58
C VAL A 255 15.83 18.47 -0.92
N ILE A 256 15.10 18.53 0.19
CA ILE A 256 14.91 19.76 0.98
C ILE A 256 16.25 20.23 1.54
N MET A 257 17.08 19.31 2.03
CA MET A 257 18.41 19.61 2.57
C MET A 257 19.35 20.18 1.49
N LEU A 258 19.25 19.72 0.24
CA LEU A 258 20.01 20.25 -0.89
C LEU A 258 19.42 21.56 -1.46
N MET A 259 18.09 21.73 -1.38
CA MET A 259 17.41 22.93 -1.87
C MET A 259 17.64 24.14 -0.94
N MET A 260 17.78 23.91 0.37
CA MET A 260 18.02 24.96 1.36
C MET A 260 19.26 25.84 1.05
N PRO A 261 20.46 25.31 0.73
CA PRO A 261 21.61 26.13 0.37
C PRO A 261 21.41 26.87 -0.98
N LEU A 262 20.73 26.26 -1.94
CA LEU A 262 20.39 26.89 -3.24
C LEU A 262 19.47 28.10 -3.05
N LEU A 263 18.42 27.97 -2.23
CA LEU A 263 17.53 29.07 -1.88
C LEU A 263 18.26 30.18 -1.12
N ARG A 264 19.20 29.82 -0.23
CA ARG A 264 20.02 30.80 0.50
C ARG A 264 21.03 31.51 -0.41
N ALA A 265 21.47 30.85 -1.49
CA ALA A 265 22.39 31.41 -2.48
C ALA A 265 21.70 32.32 -3.52
N ALA A 266 20.38 32.22 -3.71
CA ALA A 266 19.66 33.03 -4.68
C ALA A 266 19.72 34.56 -4.40
N PRO A 267 19.48 35.06 -3.18
CA PRO A 267 19.62 36.48 -2.86
C PRO A 267 21.03 37.05 -3.14
N PRO A 268 22.15 36.49 -2.64
CA PRO A 268 23.47 37.04 -2.94
C PRO A 268 23.84 37.00 -4.42
N LEU A 269 23.42 35.97 -5.18
CA LEU A 269 23.63 35.91 -6.63
C LEU A 269 22.90 37.03 -7.39
N MET A 270 21.64 37.30 -7.01
CA MET A 270 20.88 38.43 -7.58
C MET A 270 21.58 39.77 -7.28
N ARG A 271 22.05 39.97 -6.05
CA ARG A 271 22.81 41.17 -5.67
C ARG A 271 24.11 41.32 -6.47
N TRP A 272 24.86 40.23 -6.67
CA TRP A 272 26.09 40.23 -7.49
C TRP A 272 25.81 40.58 -8.95
N ARG A 273 24.77 39.97 -9.56
CA ARG A 273 24.39 40.24 -10.94
C ARG A 273 24.04 41.71 -11.15
N THR A 274 23.27 42.31 -10.24
CA THR A 274 22.89 43.73 -10.32
C THR A 274 24.09 44.65 -10.12
N ARG A 275 24.94 44.42 -9.10
CA ARG A 275 26.15 45.21 -8.86
C ARG A 275 27.15 45.14 -10.01
N ARG A 276 27.32 43.97 -10.64
CA ARG A 276 28.22 43.81 -11.79
C ARG A 276 27.85 44.74 -12.94
N LYS A 277 26.56 45.01 -13.18
CA LYS A 277 26.14 45.98 -14.21
C LYS A 277 26.64 47.39 -13.93
N ILE A 278 26.70 47.80 -12.66
CA ILE A 278 27.15 49.14 -12.23
C ILE A 278 28.68 49.22 -12.27
N TYR A 279 29.38 48.19 -11.77
CA TYR A 279 30.85 48.17 -11.69
C TYR A 279 31.56 48.15 -13.05
N LEU A 280 30.94 47.59 -14.10
CA LEU A 280 31.52 47.60 -15.45
C LEU A 280 31.83 49.03 -15.91
N TRP A 281 30.87 49.95 -15.76
CA TRP A 281 31.02 51.36 -16.13
C TRP A 281 32.00 52.12 -15.22
N TYR A 282 32.10 51.74 -13.95
CA TYR A 282 33.06 52.33 -13.02
C TYR A 282 34.51 51.99 -13.41
N SER A 283 34.73 50.83 -14.02
CA SER A 283 36.04 50.44 -14.55
C SER A 283 36.45 51.34 -15.72
N ASP A 284 35.53 51.60 -16.65
CA ASP A 284 35.78 52.50 -17.79
C ASP A 284 36.06 53.92 -17.32
N LEU A 285 35.29 54.41 -16.34
CA LEU A 285 35.47 55.75 -15.79
C LEU A 285 36.84 55.94 -15.11
N ARG A 286 37.33 54.91 -14.40
CA ARG A 286 38.65 54.93 -13.75
C ARG A 286 39.79 54.95 -14.76
N GLU A 287 39.63 54.30 -15.91
CA GLU A 287 40.61 54.32 -16.99
C GLU A 287 40.78 55.74 -17.54
N ILE A 288 39.67 56.47 -17.70
CA ILE A 288 39.69 57.85 -18.21
C ILE A 288 40.29 58.81 -17.17
N ASP A 289 39.94 58.64 -15.90
CA ASP A 289 40.52 59.42 -14.80
C ASP A 289 42.05 59.24 -14.69
N GLN A 290 42.55 58.00 -14.85
CA GLN A 290 43.99 57.74 -14.89
C GLN A 290 44.68 58.38 -16.09
N LYS A 291 44.03 58.42 -17.25
CA LYS A 291 44.55 59.09 -18.44
C LYS A 291 44.60 60.61 -18.28
N LEU A 292 43.61 61.22 -17.60
CA LEU A 292 43.65 62.65 -17.24
C LEU A 292 44.88 63.00 -16.40
N VAL A 293 45.22 62.16 -15.40
CA VAL A 293 46.36 62.39 -14.51
C VAL A 293 47.70 62.34 -15.26
N ASN A 294 47.78 61.53 -16.32
CA ASN A 294 49.00 61.37 -17.13
C ASN A 294 49.18 62.49 -18.19
N GLY A 295 48.20 63.38 -18.35
CA GLY A 295 48.22 64.49 -19.32
C GLY A 295 47.82 64.05 -20.72
N LEU A 296 46.74 64.64 -21.25
CA LEU A 296 46.17 64.31 -22.57
C LEU A 296 46.44 65.43 -23.59
N SER A 297 46.70 65.06 -24.84
CA SER A 297 46.74 66.00 -25.97
C SER A 297 45.33 66.45 -26.38
N ASN A 298 45.20 67.58 -27.08
CA ASN A 298 43.88 68.12 -27.49
C ASN A 298 43.04 67.13 -28.33
N VAL A 299 43.69 66.28 -29.13
CA VAL A 299 42.99 65.24 -29.93
C VAL A 299 42.50 64.09 -29.04
N GLU A 300 43.26 63.73 -27.99
CA GLU A 300 42.88 62.70 -27.03
C GLU A 300 41.78 63.20 -26.08
N LEU A 301 41.81 64.48 -25.70
CA LEU A 301 40.75 65.17 -24.96
C LEU A 301 39.41 65.06 -25.68
N ASP A 302 39.37 65.32 -26.99
CA ASP A 302 38.14 65.24 -27.79
C ASP A 302 37.60 63.82 -27.90
N ASN A 303 38.49 62.83 -28.06
CA ASN A 303 38.13 61.42 -28.10
C ASN A 303 37.57 60.91 -26.77
N GLU A 304 38.18 61.28 -25.64
CA GLU A 304 37.70 60.86 -24.31
C GLU A 304 36.41 61.60 -23.92
N LEU A 305 36.21 62.85 -24.37
CA LEU A 305 34.94 63.58 -24.18
C LEU A 305 33.79 62.90 -24.95
N ALA A 306 34.03 62.48 -26.19
CA ALA A 306 33.08 61.70 -26.98
C ALA A 306 32.80 60.31 -26.34
N ARG A 307 33.83 59.66 -25.79
CA ARG A 307 33.69 58.37 -25.08
C ARG A 307 32.80 58.49 -23.85
N ILE A 308 32.96 59.53 -23.03
CA ILE A 308 32.13 59.73 -21.83
C ILE A 308 30.69 60.08 -22.20
N GLN A 309 30.46 60.89 -23.24
CA GLN A 309 29.11 61.14 -23.75
C GLN A 309 28.43 59.85 -24.22
N GLY A 310 29.18 58.95 -24.86
CA GLY A 310 28.70 57.61 -25.22
C GLY A 310 28.35 56.76 -24.01
N ILE A 311 29.21 56.76 -22.98
CA ILE A 311 28.97 56.03 -21.72
C ILE A 311 27.74 56.59 -20.99
N GLU A 312 27.57 57.91 -20.92
CA GLU A 312 26.42 58.55 -20.27
C GLU A 312 25.10 58.13 -20.94
N HIS A 313 25.05 58.12 -22.27
CA HIS A 313 23.85 57.70 -23.02
C HIS A 313 23.52 56.22 -22.78
N GLN A 314 24.55 55.37 -22.71
CA GLN A 314 24.37 53.94 -22.45
C GLN A 314 23.96 53.65 -21.01
N VAL A 315 24.53 54.38 -20.03
CA VAL A 315 24.19 54.27 -18.60
C VAL A 315 22.75 54.73 -18.33
N ALA A 316 22.26 55.74 -19.05
CA ALA A 316 20.87 56.23 -18.92
C ALA A 316 19.80 55.18 -19.26
N CYS A 317 20.14 54.18 -20.08
CA CYS A 317 19.24 53.11 -20.51
C CYS A 317 19.30 51.85 -19.60
N VAL A 318 20.14 51.85 -18.55
CA VAL A 318 20.28 50.69 -17.67
C VAL A 318 19.22 50.72 -16.57
N ASP A 319 18.34 49.72 -16.57
CA ASP A 319 17.35 49.54 -15.51
C ASP A 319 18.00 48.95 -14.24
N VAL A 320 17.93 49.70 -13.13
CA VAL A 320 18.53 49.38 -11.83
C VAL A 320 17.44 49.42 -10.73
N PRO A 321 17.26 48.35 -9.93
CA PRO A 321 16.29 48.33 -8.84
C PRO A 321 16.51 49.45 -7.82
N LEU A 322 15.45 49.94 -7.18
CA LEU A 322 15.47 51.04 -6.19
C LEU A 322 16.53 50.87 -5.09
N SER A 323 16.80 49.65 -4.64
CA SER A 323 17.81 49.36 -3.60
C SER A 323 19.26 49.64 -4.02
N TYR A 324 19.51 49.95 -5.29
CA TYR A 324 20.84 50.23 -5.85
C TYR A 324 20.92 51.61 -6.52
N MET A 325 19.88 52.44 -6.34
CA MET A 325 19.82 53.77 -6.96
C MET A 325 20.91 54.70 -6.41
N GLU A 326 21.29 54.57 -5.14
CA GLU A 326 22.37 55.36 -4.55
C GLU A 326 23.70 55.15 -5.30
N GLU A 327 24.15 53.91 -5.47
CA GLU A 327 25.39 53.62 -6.22
C GLU A 327 25.29 54.05 -7.70
N PHE A 328 24.09 53.95 -8.29
CA PHE A 328 23.83 54.38 -9.67
C PHE A 328 23.87 55.91 -9.83
N TYR A 329 23.29 56.67 -8.90
CA TYR A 329 23.35 58.14 -8.93
C TYR A 329 24.76 58.65 -8.67
N HIS A 330 25.54 58.02 -7.80
CA HIS A 330 26.96 58.36 -7.61
C HIS A 330 27.77 58.19 -8.91
N LEU A 331 27.55 57.10 -9.65
CA LEU A 331 28.20 56.90 -10.96
C LEU A 331 27.86 58.03 -11.94
N ARG A 332 26.58 58.41 -12.04
CA ARG A 332 26.14 59.51 -12.89
C ARG A 332 26.72 60.87 -12.48
N MET A 333 26.79 61.13 -11.17
CA MET A 333 27.40 62.34 -10.64
C MET A 333 28.90 62.41 -11.00
N HIS A 334 29.62 61.30 -10.87
CA HIS A 334 31.05 61.23 -11.21
C HIS A 334 31.28 61.39 -12.71
N LEU A 335 30.41 60.82 -13.56
CA LEU A 335 30.42 61.05 -15.01
C LEU A 335 30.25 62.54 -15.34
N ALA A 336 29.28 63.22 -14.73
CA ALA A 336 29.04 64.65 -14.95
C ALA A 336 30.23 65.52 -14.50
N MET A 337 30.83 65.21 -13.35
CA MET A 337 32.02 65.90 -12.86
C MET A 337 33.21 65.75 -13.81
N LEU A 338 33.43 64.54 -14.33
CA LEU A 338 34.58 64.25 -15.20
C LEU A 338 34.40 64.86 -16.59
N GLN A 339 33.17 64.91 -17.11
CA GLN A 339 32.84 65.69 -18.31
C GLN A 339 33.16 67.17 -18.14
N GLU A 340 32.79 67.77 -17.01
CA GLU A 340 33.04 69.19 -16.75
C GLU A 340 34.54 69.48 -16.59
N HIS A 341 35.28 68.56 -15.96
CA HIS A 341 36.74 68.66 -15.86
C HIS A 341 37.39 68.62 -17.26
N LEU A 342 37.00 67.67 -18.12
CA LEU A 342 37.53 67.59 -19.49
C LEU A 342 37.16 68.81 -20.34
N ARG A 343 35.94 69.35 -20.21
CA ARG A 343 35.54 70.59 -20.88
C ARG A 343 36.38 71.78 -20.40
N THR A 344 36.65 71.87 -19.11
CA THR A 344 37.48 72.94 -18.54
C THR A 344 38.93 72.84 -19.01
N LEU A 345 39.49 71.62 -19.11
CA LEU A 345 40.83 71.40 -19.65
C LEU A 345 40.90 71.74 -21.14
N ARG A 346 39.88 71.38 -21.93
CA ARG A 346 39.76 71.75 -23.35
C ARG A 346 39.64 73.26 -23.56
N MET A 347 38.83 73.96 -22.76
CA MET A 347 38.70 75.43 -22.84
C MET A 347 40.00 76.15 -22.45
N ARG A 348 40.80 75.57 -21.55
CA ARG A 348 42.11 76.14 -21.18
C ARG A 348 43.20 75.89 -22.23
N SER A 349 43.02 74.92 -23.12
CA SER A 349 43.96 74.60 -24.20
C SER A 349 43.59 75.21 -25.56
N GLU A 350 42.47 75.96 -25.66
CA GLU A 350 42.16 76.84 -26.78
C GLU A 350 42.95 78.16 -26.69
N PRO A 351 43.70 78.57 -27.73
CA PRO A 351 44.34 79.89 -27.74
C PRO A 351 43.28 80.99 -27.90
N ALA A 352 43.32 81.99 -27.01
CA ALA A 352 42.47 83.16 -27.08
C ALA A 352 42.64 83.89 -28.43
N ILE A 353 41.65 83.76 -29.33
CA ILE A 353 41.46 84.68 -30.44
C ILE A 353 40.88 85.96 -29.84
N ALA A 354 41.74 86.94 -29.60
CA ALA A 354 41.34 88.31 -29.30
C ALA A 354 41.09 89.09 -30.60
N ASP A 355 39.93 89.72 -30.62
CA ASP A 355 39.28 90.47 -31.70
C ASP A 355 40.08 91.71 -32.19
N ARG A 356 39.90 92.08 -33.47
CA ARG A 356 40.40 93.32 -34.12
C ARG A 356 39.59 94.56 -33.68
N PRO A 357 40.10 95.81 -33.80
CA PRO A 357 39.74 96.61 -35.00
C PRO A 357 40.75 97.67 -35.48
N ALA A 358 40.76 97.86 -36.82
CA ALA A 358 40.93 99.07 -37.65
C ALA A 358 41.76 98.75 -38.91
#